data_AF-A0A1B1V3E9-F1
#
_entry.id   AF-A0A1B1V3E9-F1
#
_cell.length_a   1.000
_cell.length_b   1.000
_cell.length_c   1.000
_cell.angle_alpha   90.00
_cell.angle_beta   90.00
_cell.angle_gamma   90.00
#
_symmetry.space_group_name_H-M   'P 1'
#
loop_
_entity.id
_entity.type
_entity.pdbx_description
1 polymer ?
#
loop_
_entity_poly.entity_id
_entity_poly.type
_entity_poly.pdbx_seq_one_letter_code
_entity_poly.pdbx_strand_id
1 'polypeptide(L)'
;MKFYSIVLVAIFFLAGSYHVSGMSCEDNLSEIFKTFESECNSGARADAFMEFNPSSVGLSAEGLAIAEKCIAEAKANTHEKCKRFEDLYRCYLNTLLCSHLA
;
A
#
# COMPACT_ATOMS: atom_id res chain seq x y z
N MET A 1 8.71 33.44 -34.07
CA MET A 1 9.88 32.98 -33.30
C MET A 1 9.43 32.94 -31.85
N LYS A 2 9.23 31.76 -31.22
CA LYS A 2 10.24 31.06 -30.37
C LYS A 2 10.99 32.09 -29.50
N PHE A 3 10.80 32.14 -28.19
CA PHE A 3 11.42 31.19 -27.26
C PHE A 3 10.57 30.93 -26.00
N TYR A 4 10.39 29.64 -25.73
CA TYR A 4 10.15 29.06 -24.40
C TYR A 4 11.38 29.27 -23.50
N SER A 5 11.19 29.06 -22.19
CA SER A 5 12.23 28.70 -21.20
C SER A 5 12.88 29.83 -20.40
N ILE A 6 12.37 30.04 -19.19
CA ILE A 6 13.19 30.09 -17.96
C ILE A 6 12.39 29.30 -16.91
N VAL A 7 12.47 27.96 -16.91
CA VAL A 7 13.48 27.19 -16.15
C VAL A 7 13.40 27.56 -14.67
N LEU A 8 12.55 26.88 -13.89
CA LEU A 8 12.96 25.71 -13.10
C LEU A 8 14.24 25.97 -12.29
N VAL A 9 14.18 26.95 -11.38
CA VAL A 9 15.15 27.07 -10.26
C VAL A 9 14.37 27.24 -8.96
N ALA A 10 13.40 26.35 -8.73
CA ALA A 10 12.76 26.14 -7.42
C ALA A 10 13.01 24.70 -6.92
N ILE A 11 14.05 24.07 -7.44
CA ILE A 11 14.66 22.83 -6.95
C ILE A 11 16.02 23.34 -6.45
N PHE A 12 16.23 23.55 -5.15
CA PHE A 12 17.04 22.62 -4.35
C PHE A 12 16.94 22.90 -2.83
N PHE A 13 15.98 23.74 -2.39
CA PHE A 13 15.82 24.10 -0.97
C PHE A 13 14.78 23.28 -0.19
N LEU A 14 14.36 22.12 -0.71
CA LEU A 14 13.55 21.14 0.03
C LEU A 14 14.36 19.88 0.41
N ALA A 15 15.67 20.05 0.62
CA ALA A 15 16.46 19.20 1.51
C ALA A 15 16.20 19.57 2.99
N GLY A 16 14.95 19.88 3.33
CA GLY A 16 14.48 20.11 4.69
C GLY A 16 13.47 19.00 4.97
N SER A 17 13.85 18.09 5.85
CA SER A 17 12.97 17.15 6.55
C SER A 17 11.77 16.69 5.71
N TYR A 18 11.85 15.51 5.09
CA TYR A 18 10.64 14.76 4.74
C TYR A 18 9.91 14.43 6.05
N HIS A 19 9.27 15.43 6.65
CA HIS A 19 7.99 15.30 7.29
C HIS A 19 7.08 14.78 6.18
N VAL A 20 7.08 13.47 5.98
CA VAL A 20 5.95 12.79 5.37
C VAL A 20 4.77 13.26 6.18
N SER A 21 3.94 14.09 5.56
CA SER A 21 2.82 14.78 6.18
C SER A 21 1.90 13.72 6.80
N GLY A 22 2.03 13.49 8.12
CA GLY A 22 1.19 12.68 9.02
C GLY A 22 0.12 11.76 8.43
N MET A 23 0.46 10.91 7.46
CA MET A 23 -0.50 9.93 6.93
C MET A 23 -0.54 8.76 7.90
N SER A 24 -1.74 8.42 8.38
CA SER A 24 -1.87 7.27 9.26
C SER A 24 -1.56 5.99 8.50
N CYS A 25 -1.15 4.93 9.22
CA CYS A 25 -0.94 3.63 8.59
C CYS A 25 -2.20 3.12 7.86
N GLU A 26 -3.38 3.38 8.42
CA GLU A 26 -4.66 2.99 7.82
C GLU A 26 -4.94 3.76 6.52
N ASP A 27 -4.64 5.05 6.49
CA ASP A 27 -4.76 5.87 5.27
C ASP A 27 -3.79 5.37 4.19
N ASN A 28 -2.55 5.06 4.56
CA ASN A 28 -1.56 4.51 3.63
C ASN A 28 -2.00 3.14 3.08
N LEU A 29 -2.53 2.25 3.94
CA LEU A 29 -3.11 0.99 3.48
C LEU A 29 -4.28 1.24 2.52
N SER A 30 -5.18 2.17 2.84
CA SER A 30 -6.33 2.51 2.01
C SER A 30 -5.90 2.96 0.60
N GLU A 31 -4.92 3.84 0.51
CA GLU A 31 -4.42 4.35 -0.76
C GLU A 31 -3.72 3.26 -1.59
N ILE A 32 -2.86 2.46 -0.96
CA ILE A 32 -2.14 1.36 -1.60
C ILE A 32 -3.14 0.35 -2.20
N PHE A 33 -4.12 -0.10 -1.40
CA PHE A 33 -5.05 -1.14 -1.84
C PHE A 33 -6.05 -0.64 -2.88
N LYS A 34 -6.50 0.62 -2.81
CA LYS A 34 -7.28 1.25 -3.90
C LYS A 34 -6.49 1.33 -5.19
N THR A 35 -5.19 1.65 -5.09
CA THR A 35 -4.31 1.69 -6.25
C THR A 35 -4.18 0.30 -6.88
N PHE A 36 -3.95 -0.74 -6.08
CA PHE A 36 -3.85 -2.11 -6.58
C PHE A 36 -5.14 -2.63 -7.21
N GLU A 37 -6.30 -2.32 -6.62
CA GLU A 37 -7.59 -2.65 -7.20
C GLU A 37 -7.78 -1.96 -8.56
N SER A 38 -7.46 -0.66 -8.65
CA SER A 38 -7.53 0.12 -9.90
C SER A 38 -6.58 -0.42 -10.98
N GLU A 39 -5.32 -0.70 -10.63
CA GLU A 39 -4.34 -1.32 -11.52
C GLU A 39 -4.78 -2.70 -12.00
N CYS A 40 -5.41 -3.49 -11.13
CA CYS A 40 -5.95 -4.79 -11.50
C CYS A 40 -7.13 -4.66 -12.46
N ASN A 41 -8.06 -3.74 -12.18
CA ASN A 41 -9.24 -3.50 -13.01
C ASN A 41 -8.87 -2.96 -14.40
N SER A 42 -7.81 -2.16 -14.49
CA SER A 42 -7.24 -1.68 -15.77
C SER A 42 -6.36 -2.71 -16.49
N GLY A 43 -6.07 -3.85 -15.86
CA GLY A 43 -5.19 -4.90 -16.41
C GLY A 43 -3.69 -4.59 -16.30
N ALA A 44 -3.30 -3.49 -15.66
CA ALA A 44 -1.92 -3.14 -15.36
C ALA A 44 -1.28 -4.05 -14.29
N ARG A 45 -2.11 -4.68 -13.45
CA ARG A 45 -1.70 -5.64 -12.42
C ARG A 45 -2.44 -6.96 -12.58
N ALA A 46 -1.74 -8.06 -12.33
CA ALA A 46 -2.37 -9.37 -12.26
C ALA A 46 -3.30 -9.49 -11.05
N ASP A 47 -4.43 -10.17 -11.22
CA ASP A 47 -5.30 -10.55 -10.12
C ASP A 47 -4.66 -11.70 -9.32
N ALA A 48 -3.61 -11.38 -8.57
CA ALA A 48 -2.78 -12.32 -7.82
C ALA A 48 -2.39 -11.71 -6.47
N PHE A 49 -2.15 -12.58 -5.49
CA PHE A 49 -1.62 -12.14 -4.19
C PHE A 49 -0.18 -11.68 -4.34
N MET A 50 0.17 -10.56 -3.72
CA MET A 50 1.57 -10.19 -3.56
C MET A 50 2.26 -11.22 -2.67
N GLU A 51 3.46 -11.64 -3.07
CA GLU A 51 4.37 -12.33 -2.17
C GLU A 51 4.72 -11.35 -1.06
N PHE A 52 4.15 -11.59 0.12
CA PHE A 52 4.43 -10.78 1.29
C PHE A 52 5.87 -11.04 1.73
N ASN A 53 6.67 -9.97 1.81
CA ASN A 53 7.99 -10.01 2.41
C ASN A 53 7.91 -9.36 3.80
N PRO A 54 7.86 -10.18 4.88
CA PRO A 54 7.83 -9.71 6.27
C PRO A 54 8.87 -8.63 6.58
N SER A 55 10.06 -8.80 5.99
CA SER A 55 11.25 -8.00 6.26
C SER A 55 11.14 -6.55 5.76
N SER A 56 10.22 -6.25 4.84
CA SER A 56 10.11 -4.92 4.23
C SER A 56 9.09 -4.00 4.89
N VAL A 57 8.32 -4.49 5.87
CA VAL A 57 7.11 -3.79 6.36
C VAL A 57 7.27 -3.21 7.77
N GLY A 58 8.38 -3.47 8.46
CA GLY A 58 8.61 -2.94 9.81
C GLY A 58 7.55 -3.39 10.82
N LEU A 59 6.97 -4.59 10.64
CA LEU A 59 5.97 -5.14 11.54
C LEU A 59 6.63 -5.89 12.70
N SER A 60 6.02 -5.83 13.89
CA SER A 60 6.32 -6.74 14.99
C SER A 60 5.96 -8.19 14.65
N ALA A 61 6.43 -9.16 15.45
CA ALA A 61 6.13 -10.58 15.22
C ALA A 61 4.61 -10.87 15.21
N GLU A 62 3.84 -10.18 16.05
CA GLU A 62 2.37 -10.28 16.06
C GLU A 62 1.77 -9.67 14.79
N GLY A 63 2.27 -8.51 14.35
CA GLY A 63 1.87 -7.90 13.08
C GLY A 63 2.15 -8.79 11.87
N LEU A 64 3.28 -9.51 11.88
CA LEU A 64 3.61 -10.50 10.85
C LEU A 64 2.62 -11.67 10.83
N ALA A 65 2.31 -12.24 12.00
CA ALA A 65 1.34 -13.32 12.10
C ALA A 65 -0.06 -12.89 11.63
N ILE A 66 -0.47 -11.65 11.92
CA ILE A 66 -1.71 -11.05 11.43
C ILE A 66 -1.69 -10.94 9.90
N ALA A 67 -0.61 -10.39 9.33
CA ALA A 67 -0.48 -10.22 7.89
C ALA A 67 -0.56 -11.56 7.15
N GLU A 68 0.19 -12.56 7.62
CA GLU A 68 0.19 -13.92 7.06
C GLU A 68 -1.20 -14.58 7.16
N LYS A 69 -1.88 -14.44 8.30
CA LYS A 69 -3.23 -14.96 8.49
C LYS A 69 -4.20 -14.35 7.48
N CYS A 70 -4.21 -13.02 7.33
CA CYS A 70 -5.09 -12.34 6.40
C CYS A 70 -4.82 -12.72 4.94
N ILE A 71 -3.57 -12.93 4.54
CA ILE A 71 -3.22 -13.43 3.20
C ILE A 71 -3.71 -14.85 3.01
N ALA A 72 -3.55 -15.72 4.00
CA ALA A 72 -4.02 -17.10 3.95
C ALA A 72 -5.55 -17.18 3.84
N GLU A 73 -6.28 -16.37 4.61
CA GLU A 73 -7.73 -16.27 4.55
C GLU A 73 -8.20 -15.76 3.18
N ALA A 74 -7.55 -14.74 2.64
CA ALA A 74 -7.85 -14.30 1.27
C ALA A 74 -7.56 -15.45 0.27
N LYS A 75 -6.39 -16.09 0.31
CA LYS A 75 -6.09 -17.23 -0.58
C LYS A 75 -7.11 -18.37 -0.51
N ALA A 76 -7.72 -18.62 0.65
CA ALA A 76 -8.70 -19.67 0.85
C ALA A 76 -10.10 -19.34 0.30
N ASN A 77 -10.41 -18.06 0.10
CA ASN A 77 -11.72 -17.60 -0.34
C ASN A 77 -11.80 -17.40 -1.86
N THR A 78 -12.97 -17.65 -2.43
CA THR A 78 -13.22 -17.33 -3.84
C THR A 78 -13.57 -15.85 -3.92
N HIS A 79 -12.77 -15.07 -4.62
CA HIS A 79 -12.99 -13.64 -4.80
C HIS A 79 -13.49 -13.34 -6.20
N GLU A 80 -14.28 -12.28 -6.33
CA GLU A 80 -14.45 -11.63 -7.63
C GLU A 80 -13.12 -11.05 -8.10
N LYS A 81 -12.96 -10.90 -9.42
CA LYS A 81 -11.73 -10.37 -10.02
C LYS A 81 -11.37 -9.02 -9.36
N CYS A 82 -10.11 -8.87 -8.95
CA CYS A 82 -9.56 -7.68 -8.29
C CYS A 82 -10.09 -7.37 -6.88
N LYS A 83 -11.21 -7.95 -6.43
CA LYS A 83 -11.74 -7.73 -5.07
C LYS A 83 -10.87 -8.32 -3.96
N ARG A 84 -9.98 -9.25 -4.28
CA ARG A 84 -9.01 -9.80 -3.31
C ARG A 84 -8.18 -8.72 -2.60
N PHE A 85 -7.93 -7.59 -3.26
CA PHE A 85 -7.18 -6.47 -2.68
C PHE A 85 -8.01 -5.75 -1.61
N GLU A 86 -9.31 -5.54 -1.88
CA GLU A 86 -10.24 -4.98 -0.90
C GLU A 86 -10.41 -5.92 0.31
N ASP A 87 -10.57 -7.22 0.07
CA ASP A 87 -10.74 -8.21 1.13
C ASP A 87 -9.49 -8.28 2.04
N LEU A 88 -8.30 -8.24 1.44
CA LEU A 88 -7.05 -8.22 2.18
C LEU A 88 -6.91 -6.94 3.02
N TYR A 89 -7.24 -5.78 2.45
CA TYR A 89 -7.27 -4.50 3.16
C TYR A 89 -8.24 -4.54 4.35
N ARG A 90 -9.46 -5.04 4.15
CA ARG A 90 -10.46 -5.16 5.21
C ARG A 90 -9.99 -6.07 6.33
N CYS A 91 -9.31 -7.17 6.00
CA CYS A 91 -8.73 -8.04 7.01
C CYS A 91 -7.71 -7.28 7.85
N TYR A 92 -6.74 -6.58 7.23
CA TYR A 92 -5.72 -5.81 7.94
C TYR A 92 -6.27 -4.74 8.87
N LEU A 93 -7.35 -4.05 8.46
CA LEU A 93 -8.05 -3.10 9.33
C LEU A 93 -8.74 -3.78 10.51
N ASN A 94 -9.50 -4.84 10.25
CA ASN A 94 -10.26 -5.54 11.28
C ASN A 94 -9.35 -6.20 12.33
N THR A 95 -8.16 -6.62 11.92
CA THR A 95 -7.14 -7.20 12.80
C THR A 95 -6.21 -6.16 13.42
N LEU A 96 -6.43 -4.86 13.17
CA LEU A 96 -5.62 -3.76 13.70
C LEU A 96 -4.13 -3.89 13.36
N LEU A 97 -3.79 -4.31 12.13
CA LEU A 97 -2.40 -4.53 11.71
C LEU A 97 -1.51 -3.30 11.99
N CYS A 98 -2.05 -2.10 11.79
CA CYS A 98 -1.36 -0.84 12.03
C CYS A 98 -0.94 -0.59 13.48
N SER A 99 -1.57 -1.24 14.46
CA SER A 99 -1.18 -1.18 15.86
C SER A 99 0.07 -2.01 16.17
N HIS A 100 0.53 -2.82 15.20
CA HIS A 100 1.65 -3.74 15.35
C HIS A 100 2.88 -3.33 14.52
N LEU A 101 2.94 -2.08 14.04
CA LEU A 101 4.15 -1.49 13.47
C LEU A 101 5.22 -1.30 14.56
N ALA A 102 6.46 -1.71 14.27
CA ALA A 102 7.61 -1.71 15.17
C ALA A 102 8.44 -0.42 15.08
#